data_AF-A0A316KQB4-F1
#
_entry.id   AF-A0A316KQB4-F1
#
_cell.length_a   1.000
_cell.length_b   1.000
_cell.length_c   1.000
_cell.angle_alpha   90.00
_cell.angle_beta   90.00
_cell.angle_gamma   90.00
#
_symmetry.space_group_name_H-M   'P 1'
#
loop_
_entity.id
_entity.type
_entity.pdbx_description
1 polymer ?
#
loop_
_entity_poly.entity_id
_entity_poly.type
_entity_poly.pdbx_seq_one_letter_code
_entity_poly.pdbx_strand_id
1 'polypeptide(L)' 'MSEKHAPLEISDAVDFYRRWPQLRQNAEHLLEARTMTEEDAEVLRWMIKVVDMVGPHDIGREQEI' A
#
# COMPACT_ATOMS: atom_id res chain seq x y z
N MET A 1 28.53 -2.17 -2.00
CA MET A 1 27.52 -1.23 -1.46
C MET A 1 26.18 -1.94 -1.52
N SER A 2 25.79 -2.70 -0.49
CA SER A 2 24.44 -3.27 -0.44
C SER A 2 23.48 -2.16 -0.10
N GLU A 3 22.61 -1.80 -1.03
CA GLU A 3 21.45 -0.97 -0.75
C GLU A 3 20.64 -1.66 0.33
N LYS A 4 20.80 -1.18 1.57
CA LYS A 4 19.87 -1.46 2.67
C LYS A 4 18.54 -0.87 2.23
N HIS A 5 17.71 -1.66 1.57
CA HIS A 5 16.27 -1.45 1.58
C HIS A 5 15.89 -1.53 3.06
N ALA A 6 15.80 -0.37 3.72
CA ALA A 6 15.27 -0.31 5.07
C ALA A 6 13.90 -1.01 5.00
N PRO A 7 13.64 -2.01 5.86
CA PRO A 7 12.34 -2.65 5.86
C PRO A 7 11.29 -1.54 5.99
N LEU A 8 10.29 -1.57 5.13
CA LEU A 8 9.09 -0.75 5.30
C LEU A 8 8.41 -1.25 6.58
N GLU A 9 8.92 -0.84 7.74
CA GLU A 9 8.32 -1.09 9.04
C GLU A 9 7.10 -0.19 9.10
N ILE A 10 5.97 -0.76 8.72
CA ILE A 10 4.65 -0.16 8.85
C ILE A 10 4.08 -0.71 10.15
N SER A 11 3.90 0.16 11.13
CA SER A 11 3.65 -0.26 12.51
C SER A 11 2.18 -0.58 12.79
N ASP A 12 1.27 0.12 12.12
CA ASP A 12 -0.17 -0.06 12.24
C ASP A 12 -0.90 0.45 10.97
N ALA A 13 -2.22 0.27 10.92
CA ALA A 13 -3.05 0.70 9.79
C ALA A 13 -3.08 2.23 9.60
N VAL A 14 -2.94 3.00 10.69
CA VAL A 14 -2.90 4.48 10.63
C VAL A 14 -1.59 4.93 9.99
N ASP A 15 -0.47 4.32 10.39
CA ASP A 15 0.86 4.52 9.81
C ASP A 15 0.89 4.11 8.33
N PHE A 16 0.29 2.96 8.00
CA PHE A 16 0.12 2.53 6.61
C PHE A 16 -0.60 3.59 5.78
N TYR A 17 -1.75 4.08 6.26
CA TYR A 17 -2.55 5.06 5.54
C TYR A 17 -1.87 6.41 5.38
N ARG A 18 -1.16 6.88 6.41
CA ARG A 18 -0.35 8.11 6.32
C ARG A 18 0.73 8.01 5.24
N ARG A 19 1.30 6.81 5.06
CA ARG A 19 2.35 6.53 4.08
C ARG A 19 1.79 6.09 2.72
N TRP A 20 0.50 5.79 2.64
CA TRP A 20 -0.15 5.28 1.43
C TRP A 20 0.11 6.14 0.19
N PRO A 21 0.06 7.48 0.21
CA PRO A 21 0.35 8.27 -0.98
C PRO A 21 1.72 7.98 -1.63
N GLN A 22 2.74 7.68 -0.82
CA GLN A 22 4.07 7.31 -1.30
C GLN A 22 4.13 5.84 -1.72
N LEU A 23 3.52 4.94 -0.95
CA LEU A 23 3.47 3.51 -1.26
C LEU A 23 2.68 3.22 -2.54
N ARG A 24 1.62 3.99 -2.77
CA ARG A 24 0.78 3.94 -3.96
C ARG A 24 1.60 4.23 -5.22
N GLN A 25 2.43 5.28 -5.22
CA GLN A 25 3.29 5.58 -6.35
C GLN A 25 4.24 4.42 -6.68
N ASN A 26 4.80 3.79 -5.64
CA ASN A 26 5.64 2.60 -5.84
C ASN A 26 4.83 1.42 -6.43
N ALA A 27 3.61 1.20 -5.95
CA ALA A 27 2.72 0.15 -6.46
C ALA A 27 2.27 0.42 -7.91
N GLU A 28 2.02 1.69 -8.27
CA GLU A 28 1.71 2.12 -9.64
C GLU A 28 2.92 1.89 -10.57
N HIS A 29 4.14 2.24 -10.13
CA HIS A 29 5.35 1.94 -10.90
C HIS A 29 5.58 0.43 -11.10
N LEU A 30 5.23 -0.39 -10.10
CA LEU A 30 5.30 -1.85 -10.24
C LEU A 30 4.31 -2.38 -11.28
N LEU A 31 3.12 -1.79 -11.38
CA LEU A 31 2.15 -2.13 -12.43
C LEU A 31 2.63 -1.77 -13.84
N GLU A 32 3.42 -0.69 -13.97
CA GLU A 32 3.98 -0.26 -15.23
C GLU A 32 5.23 -1.06 -15.64
N ALA A 33 5.89 -1.71 -14.66
CA ALA A 33 7.01 -2.59 -14.92
C ALA A 33 6.54 -3.82 -15.70
N ARG A 34 7.17 -4.08 -16.86
CA ARG A 34 6.85 -5.21 -17.77
C ARG A 34 7.14 -6.61 -17.21
N THR A 35 7.41 -6.72 -15.92
CA THR A 35 7.83 -7.96 -15.25
C THR A 35 6.68 -8.71 -14.59
N MET A 36 5.49 -8.09 -14.46
CA MET A 36 4.30 -8.74 -13.91
C MET A 36 3.43 -9.40 -14.98
N THR A 37 2.79 -10.51 -14.61
CA THR A 37 1.73 -11.10 -15.43
C THR A 37 0.49 -10.21 -15.40
N GLU A 38 -0.41 -10.39 -16.37
CA GLU A 38 -1.66 -9.64 -16.41
C GLU A 38 -2.54 -9.90 -15.19
N GLU A 39 -2.56 -11.14 -14.70
CA GLU A 39 -3.27 -11.56 -13.48
C GLU A 39 -2.69 -10.88 -12.23
N ASP A 40 -1.37 -10.91 -12.05
CA ASP A 40 -0.72 -10.23 -10.91
C ASP A 40 -0.98 -8.72 -10.95
N ALA A 41 -0.97 -8.13 -12.15
CA ALA A 41 -1.24 -6.71 -12.33
C ALA A 41 -2.69 -6.36 -12.03
N GLU A 42 -3.63 -7.25 -12.32
CA GLU A 42 -5.02 -7.08 -11.93
C GLU A 42 -5.20 -7.16 -10.40
N VAL A 43 -4.56 -8.14 -9.75
CA VAL A 43 -4.59 -8.26 -8.28
C VAL A 43 -4.04 -7.00 -7.62
N LEU A 44 -2.87 -6.51 -8.05
CA LEU A 44 -2.27 -5.30 -7.49
C LEU A 44 -3.13 -4.06 -7.75
N ARG A 45 -3.77 -3.93 -8.92
CA ARG A 45 -4.75 -2.87 -9.20
C ARG A 45 -5.94 -2.91 -8.24
N TRP A 46 -6.44 -4.10 -7.94
CA TRP A 46 -7.51 -4.26 -6.96
C TRP A 46 -7.07 -3.89 -5.55
N MET A 47 -5.85 -4.26 -5.15
CA MET A 47 -5.30 -3.86 -3.86
C MET A 47 -5.20 -2.34 -3.72
N ILE A 48 -4.69 -1.64 -4.74
CA ILE A 48 -4.63 -0.16 -4.76
C ILE A 48 -6.04 0.42 -4.58
N LYS A 49 -7.02 -0.07 -5.34
CA LYS A 49 -8.41 0.41 -5.25
C LYS A 49 -9.02 0.19 -3.87
N VAL A 50 -8.79 -0.98 -3.26
CA VAL A 50 -9.31 -1.28 -1.93
C VAL A 50 -8.75 -0.28 -0.91
N VAL A 51 -7.44 -0.04 -0.94
CA VAL A 51 -6.81 0.91 -0.01
C VAL A 51 -7.25 2.36 -0.27
N ASP A 52 -7.46 2.74 -1.53
CA ASP A 52 -8.00 4.06 -1.88
C ASP A 52 -9.43 4.30 -1.37
N MET A 53 -10.21 3.22 -1.22
CA MET A 53 -11.57 3.29 -0.69
C MET A 53 -11.60 3.34 0.84
N VAL A 54 -10.49 3.01 1.51
CA VAL A 54 -10.37 3.13 2.96
C VAL A 54 -10.21 4.61 3.30
N GLY A 55 -11.16 5.18 4.03
CA GLY A 55 -11.11 6.54 4.55
C GLY A 55 -10.48 6.61 5.95
N PRO A 56 -10.16 7.82 6.44
CA PRO A 56 -9.68 8.02 7.81
C PRO A 56 -10.65 7.49 8.89
N HIS A 57 -11.94 7.40 8.56
CA HIS A 57 -12.99 6.90 9.44
C HIS A 57 -12.96 5.37 9.57
N ASP A 58 -12.52 4.65 8.54
CA ASP A 58 -12.44 3.19 8.52
C ASP A 58 -11.22 2.66 9.30
N ILE A 59 -10.23 3.54 9.55
CA ILE A 59 -8.99 3.24 10.26
C ILE A 59 -9.05 3.75 11.72
N GLY A 60 -10.24 4.17 12.15
CA GLY A 60 -10.50 4.61 13.51
C GLY A 60 -10.25 3.48 14.50
N ARG A 61 -9.29 3.71 15.42
CA ARG A 61 -9.03 2.90 16.61
C ARG A 61 -10.37 2.57 17.25
N GLU A 62 -10.70 1.28 17.35
CA GLU A 62 -11.75 0.77 18.21
C GLU A 62 -11.42 1.28 19.62
N GLN A 63 -12.01 2.41 20.01
CA GLN A 63 -11.96 2.84 21.41
C GLN A 63 -12.99 2.00 22.12
N GLU A 64 -12.47 1.00 22.84
CA GLU A 64 -13.19 0.18 23.82
C GLU A 64 -14.18 1.05 24.60
N ILE A 65 -15.45 0.63 24.58
CA ILE A 65 -16.50 1.10 25.50
C ILE A 65 -16.31 0.38 26.84
#